data_AF-A0A0K2V6D6-F1
#
_entry.id   AF-A0A0K2V6D6-F1
#
_cell.length_a   1.000
_cell.length_b   1.000
_cell.length_c   1.000
_cell.angle_alpha   90.00
_cell.angle_beta   90.00
_cell.angle_gamma   90.00
#
_symmetry.space_group_name_H-M   'P 1'
#
loop_
_entity.id
_entity.type
_entity.pdbx_description
1 polymer ?
#
loop_
_entity_poly.entity_id
_entity_poly.type
_entity_poly.pdbx_seq_one_letter_code
_entity_poly.pdbx_strand_id
1 'polypeptide(L)'
;GWRRVVCDAKSSYTWKIQVYTGKLADRHPEKNQGMRVVLDLTEGLRGHNVTCDNFFTSYQLGQQLLKRKITMVGTVRKNKPALIA
;
A
#
# COMPACT_ATOMS: atom_id res chain seq x y z
N GLY A 1 -6.24 -17.44 -2.44
CA GLY A 1 -5.61 -16.33 -1.68
C GLY A 1 -5.16 -15.26 -2.65
N TRP A 2 -5.30 -13.98 -2.29
CA TRP A 2 -4.84 -12.87 -3.13
C TRP A 2 -3.35 -12.61 -2.86
N ARG A 3 -2.56 -12.25 -3.88
CA ARG A 3 -1.15 -11.90 -3.71
C ARG A 3 -1.00 -10.38 -3.76
N ARG A 4 -0.28 -9.81 -2.80
CA ARG A 4 0.12 -8.40 -2.80
C ARG A 4 1.63 -8.36 -2.98
N VAL A 5 2.08 -7.62 -3.99
CA VAL A 5 3.48 -7.66 -4.45
C VAL A 5 3.96 -6.24 -4.66
N VAL A 6 5.19 -5.97 -4.26
CA VAL A 6 5.95 -4.80 -4.73
C VAL A 6 6.99 -5.30 -5.72
N CYS A 7 7.03 -4.66 -6.88
CA CYS A 7 7.93 -4.97 -7.96
C CYS A 7 8.52 -3.69 -8.54
N ASP A 8 9.74 -3.80 -9.06
CA ASP A 8 10.34 -2.73 -9.84
C ASP A 8 9.59 -2.59 -11.17
N ALA A 9 9.24 -1.36 -11.52
CA ALA A 9 8.38 -1.09 -12.68
C ALA A 9 9.08 -1.36 -14.02
N LYS A 10 10.42 -1.28 -14.07
CA LYS A 10 11.18 -1.42 -15.32
C LYS A 10 11.61 -2.86 -15.58
N SER A 11 12.14 -3.52 -14.56
CA SER A 11 12.70 -4.87 -14.66
C SER A 11 11.69 -5.96 -14.33
N SER A 12 10.51 -5.60 -13.81
CA SER A 12 9.54 -6.54 -13.23
C SER A 12 10.13 -7.38 -12.08
N TYR A 13 11.26 -6.96 -11.50
CA TYR A 13 11.88 -7.66 -10.39
C TYR A 13 11.01 -7.55 -9.15
N THR A 14 10.74 -8.69 -8.52
CA THR A 14 9.88 -8.72 -7.33
C THR A 14 10.70 -8.43 -6.08
N TRP A 15 10.35 -7.35 -5.38
CA TRP A 15 10.99 -6.96 -4.13
C TRP A 15 10.48 -7.79 -2.95
N LYS A 16 9.16 -7.80 -2.73
CA LYS A 16 8.52 -8.48 -1.59
C LYS A 16 7.12 -8.93 -1.96
N ILE A 17 6.72 -10.09 -1.45
CA ILE A 17 5.39 -10.68 -1.66
C ILE A 17 4.75 -10.94 -0.29
N GLN A 18 3.47 -10.60 -0.16
CA GLN A 18 2.64 -10.98 0.96
C GLN A 18 1.38 -11.70 0.46
N VAL A 19 1.16 -12.92 0.94
CA VAL A 19 -0.02 -13.72 0.58
C VAL A 19 -1.16 -13.40 1.54
N TYR A 20 -2.31 -13.00 0.99
CA TYR A 20 -3.55 -12.84 1.72
C TYR A 20 -4.30 -14.17 1.77
N THR A 21 -4.38 -14.74 2.96
CA THR A 21 -5.00 -16.04 3.26
C THR A 21 -6.51 -15.97 3.54
N GLY A 22 -7.11 -14.78 3.47
CA GLY A 22 -8.54 -14.58 3.74
C GLY A 22 -8.81 -14.03 5.14
N LYS A 23 -10.08 -13.97 5.51
CA LYS A 23 -10.52 -13.64 6.87
C LYS A 23 -10.49 -14.93 7.70
N LEU A 24 -9.76 -14.92 8.81
CA LEU A 24 -9.86 -16.00 9.80
C LEU A 24 -11.22 -15.87 10.49
N ALA A 25 -11.92 -16.99 10.67
CA ALA A 25 -13.30 -17.03 11.19
C ALA A 25 -13.48 -16.33 12.54
N ASP A 26 -12.40 -16.20 13.30
CA ASP A 26 -12.41 -15.73 14.69
C ASP A 26 -11.74 -14.35 14.87
N ARG A 27 -11.43 -13.62 13.78
CA ARG A 27 -10.84 -12.28 13.86
C ARG A 27 -11.72 -11.24 13.21
N HIS A 28 -11.93 -10.14 13.92
CA HIS A 28 -12.55 -8.94 13.35
C HIS A 28 -11.80 -8.50 12.08
N PRO A 29 -12.51 -8.00 11.06
CA PRO A 29 -11.89 -7.43 9.86
C PRO A 29 -10.89 -6.35 10.29
N GLU A 30 -9.63 -6.54 9.95
CA GLU A 30 -8.60 -5.58 10.30
C GLU A 30 -8.93 -4.23 9.63
N LYS A 31 -8.98 -3.18 10.44
CA LYS A 31 -9.15 -1.81 9.93
C LYS A 31 -7.82 -1.38 9.30
N ASN A 32 -7.88 -0.72 8.13
CA ASN A 32 -6.70 -0.20 7.40
C ASN A 32 -5.72 -1.26 6.85
N GLN A 33 -6.19 -2.45 6.47
CA GLN A 33 -5.34 -3.49 5.85
C GLN A 33 -4.48 -3.00 4.69
N GLY A 34 -5.03 -2.14 3.83
CA GLY A 34 -4.29 -1.62 2.67
C GLY A 34 -3.04 -0.84 3.08
N MET A 35 -3.15 0.02 4.09
CA MET A 35 -2.04 0.84 4.57
C MET A 35 -0.95 0.00 5.23
N ARG A 36 -1.32 -0.93 6.13
CA ARG A 36 -0.35 -1.83 6.79
C ARG A 36 0.46 -2.60 5.75
N VAL A 37 -0.22 -3.20 4.77
CA VAL A 37 0.44 -4.00 3.74
C VAL A 37 1.44 -3.17 2.93
N VAL A 38 1.07 -1.95 2.51
CA VAL A 38 2.03 -1.11 1.77
C VAL A 38 3.24 -0.76 2.64
N LEU A 39 3.05 -0.44 3.93
CA LEU A 39 4.15 -0.14 4.83
C LEU A 39 5.06 -1.36 5.08
N ASP A 40 4.49 -2.56 5.14
CA ASP A 40 5.23 -3.82 5.28
C ASP A 40 6.02 -4.16 4.00
N LEU A 41 5.40 -3.97 2.83
CA LEU A 41 6.02 -4.27 1.54
C LEU A 41 7.13 -3.27 1.17
N THR A 42 7.03 -2.03 1.66
CA THR A 42 8.00 -0.95 1.41
C THR A 42 9.05 -0.83 2.53
N GLU A 43 9.03 -1.74 3.50
CA GLU A 43 10.05 -1.79 4.55
C GLU A 43 11.44 -2.01 3.94
N GLY A 44 12.42 -1.22 4.38
CA GLY A 44 13.79 -1.23 3.86
C GLY A 44 13.99 -0.47 2.55
N LEU A 45 12.92 -0.10 1.84
CA LEU A 45 13.00 0.69 0.61
C LEU A 45 13.35 2.15 0.95
N ARG A 46 14.29 2.77 0.22
CA ARG A 46 14.70 4.17 0.42
C ARG A 46 14.95 4.86 -0.91
N GLY A 47 14.50 6.10 -1.05
CA GLY A 47 14.79 6.91 -2.24
C GLY A 47 14.02 6.51 -3.51
N HIS A 48 12.92 5.76 -3.36
CA HIS A 48 12.07 5.32 -4.46
C HIS A 48 10.68 5.98 -4.42
N ASN A 49 10.03 6.02 -5.58
CA ASN A 49 8.62 6.36 -5.71
C ASN A 49 7.80 5.07 -5.81
N VAL A 50 6.72 4.98 -5.04
CA VAL A 50 5.83 3.82 -5.03
C VAL A 50 4.54 4.19 -5.74
N THR A 51 4.19 3.41 -6.78
CA THR A 51 2.91 3.55 -7.46
C THR A 51 1.92 2.51 -6.93
N CYS A 52 0.77 2.98 -6.44
CA CYS A 52 -0.27 2.17 -5.82
C CYS A 52 -1.60 2.28 -6.57
N ASP A 53 -2.36 1.19 -6.61
CA ASP A 53 -3.76 1.24 -7.03
C ASP A 53 -4.64 1.92 -5.96
N ASN A 54 -5.78 2.45 -6.37
CA ASN A 54 -6.72 3.17 -5.51
C ASN A 54 -7.16 2.38 -4.27
N PHE A 55 -7.17 1.05 -4.28
CA PHE A 55 -7.48 0.27 -3.07
C PHE A 55 -6.53 0.62 -1.92
N PHE A 56 -5.26 0.87 -2.23
CA PHE A 56 -4.22 1.16 -1.25
C PHE A 56 -4.03 2.66 -1.00
N THR A 57 -4.34 3.51 -1.98
CA THR A 57 -4.09 4.96 -1.88
C THR A 57 -4.86 5.60 -0.74
N SER A 58 -4.18 6.25 0.21
CA SER A 58 -4.82 7.11 1.22
C SER A 58 -3.89 8.25 1.60
N TYR A 59 -4.46 9.36 2.08
CA TYR A 59 -3.66 10.51 2.52
C TYR A 59 -2.72 10.14 3.69
N GLN A 60 -3.24 9.41 4.68
CA GLN A 60 -2.45 8.91 5.81
C GLN A 60 -1.31 7.98 5.38
N LEU A 61 -1.53 7.12 4.37
CA LEU A 61 -0.48 6.29 3.81
C LEU A 61 0.63 7.15 3.19
N GLY A 62 0.25 8.17 2.40
CA GLY A 62 1.20 9.11 1.81
C GLY A 62 2.07 9.81 2.86
N GLN A 63 1.48 10.28 3.95
CA GLN A 63 2.24 10.89 5.05
C GLN A 63 3.23 9.92 5.70
N GLN A 64 2.84 8.66 5.92
CA GLN A 64 3.73 7.67 6.54
C GLN A 64 4.89 7.27 5.60
N LEU A 65 4.63 7.16 4.30
CA LEU A 65 5.68 6.93 3.31
C LEU A 65 6.64 8.11 3.20
N LEU A 66 6.12 9.34 3.28
CA LEU A 66 6.95 10.55 3.23
C LEU A 66 7.92 10.63 4.41
N LYS A 67 7.49 10.21 5.63
CA LYS A 67 8.39 10.08 6.79
C LYS A 67 9.56 9.12 6.54
N ARG A 68 9.38 8.15 5.64
CA ARG A 68 10.42 7.20 5.20
C ARG A 68 11.19 7.67 3.97
N LYS A 69 10.98 8.91 3.51
CA LYS A 69 11.54 9.47 2.27
C LYS A 69 11.15 8.66 1.03
N ILE A 70 9.92 8.15 1.02
CA ILE A 70 9.29 7.45 -0.10
C ILE A 70 8.14 8.34 -0.59
N THR A 71 8.12 8.65 -1.88
CA THR A 71 6.97 9.33 -2.50
C THR A 71 5.95 8.30 -2.99
N MET A 72 4.69 8.71 -3.07
CA MET A 72 3.61 7.83 -3.50
C MET A 72 2.81 8.48 -4.62
N VAL A 73 2.56 7.72 -5.67
CA VAL A 73 1.63 8.05 -6.74
C VAL A 73 0.53 7.01 -6.76
N GLY A 74 -0.71 7.43 -6.95
CA GLY A 74 -1.81 6.48 -7.06
C GLY A 74 -3.10 7.17 -7.45
N THR A 75 -4.05 6.39 -7.95
CA THR A 75 -5.37 6.91 -8.26
C THR A 75 -6.17 7.10 -6.96
N VAL A 76 -6.97 8.16 -6.90
CA VAL A 76 -7.86 8.43 -5.77
C VAL A 76 -9.29 8.47 -6.29
N ARG A 77 -10.17 7.63 -5.74
CA ARG A 77 -11.61 7.72 -6.03
C ARG A 77 -12.19 9.01 -5.49
N LYS A 78 -13.08 9.64 -6.27
CA LYS A 78 -13.77 10.91 -5.93
C LYS A 78 -14.47 10.87 -4.56
N ASN A 79 -14.97 9.72 -4.15
CA ASN A 79 -15.72 9.56 -2.90
C ASN A 79 -14.82 9.39 -1.66
N LYS A 80 -13.50 9.64 -1.76
CA LYS A 80 -12.62 9.55 -0.58
C LYS A 80 -12.66 10.84 0.23
N PRO A 81 -12.78 10.76 1.57
CA PRO A 81 -12.93 11.93 2.42
C PRO A 81 -11.75 12.92 2.33
N ALA A 82 -10.56 12.45 1.95
CA ALA A 82 -9.39 13.31 1.77
C ALA A 82 -9.46 14.30 0.58
N LEU A 83 -10.42 14.13 -0.34
CA LEU A 83 -10.65 15.04 -1.49
C LEU A 83 -11.88 15.94 -1.31
N ILE A 84 -12.67 15.73 -0.26
CA ILE A 84 -13.92 16.46 0.01
C ILE A 84 -13.71 17.43 1.20
N ALA A 85 -12.47 17.87 1.41
CA ALA A 85 -12.10 18.82 2.45
C ALA A 85 -11.94 20.22 1.85
#